data_AF-A0A210QVJ1-F1
#
_entry.id   AF-A0A210QVJ1-F1
#
_cell.length_a   1.000
_cell.length_b   1.000
_cell.length_c   1.000
_cell.angle_alpha   90.00
_cell.angle_beta   90.00
_cell.angle_gamma   90.00
#
_symmetry.space_group_name_H-M   'P 1'
#
loop_
_entity.id
_entity.type
_entity.pdbx_description
1 polymer ?
#
loop_
_entity_poly.entity_id
_entity_poly.type
_entity_poly.pdbx_seq_one_letter_code
_entity_poly.pdbx_strand_id
1 'polypeptide(L)' 'MAEDWRSEAFRRKVIAQIDEAVRMAATPMTKSSMEMENHVFLKAKTREEYLALVARLILHVKGISKYLLL' A
#
# COMPACT_ATOMS: atom_id res chain seq x y z
N MET A 1 -18.76 12.37 -7.28
CA MET A 1 -18.93 11.44 -6.14
C MET A 1 -17.55 10.97 -5.74
N ALA A 2 -17.03 11.39 -4.58
CA ALA A 2 -15.76 10.86 -4.11
C ALA A 2 -15.95 9.37 -3.82
N GLU A 3 -15.18 8.48 -4.46
CA GLU A 3 -15.19 7.06 -4.10
C GLU A 3 -14.87 6.94 -2.60
N ASP A 4 -15.77 6.29 -1.87
CA ASP A 4 -15.58 6.04 -0.44
C ASP A 4 -14.35 5.15 -0.26
N TRP A 5 -13.36 5.62 0.49
CA TRP A 5 -12.08 4.93 0.62
C TRP A 5 -12.17 3.69 1.53
N ARG A 6 -13.24 3.57 2.31
CA ARG A 6 -13.52 2.40 3.16
C ARG A 6 -14.29 1.32 2.42
N SER A 7 -14.86 1.63 1.26
CA SER A 7 -15.48 0.66 0.36
C SER A 7 -14.52 -0.47 0.01
N GLU A 8 -15.05 -1.69 0.00
CA GLU A 8 -14.31 -2.88 -0.41
C GLU A 8 -13.77 -2.74 -1.86
N ALA A 9 -14.53 -2.10 -2.76
CA ALA A 9 -14.09 -1.89 -4.13
C ALA A 9 -12.83 -1.00 -4.20
N PHE A 10 -12.78 0.05 -3.37
CA PHE A 10 -11.63 0.94 -3.30
C PHE A 10 -10.42 0.20 -2.70
N ARG A 11 -10.63 -0.54 -1.61
CA ARG A 11 -9.57 -1.34 -0.97
C ARG A 11 -9.03 -2.41 -1.90
N ARG A 12 -9.87 -3.10 -2.68
CA ARG A 12 -9.43 -4.07 -3.69
C ARG A 12 -8.53 -3.44 -4.75
N LYS A 13 -8.84 -2.23 -5.22
CA LYS A 13 -7.96 -1.47 -6.15
C LYS A 13 -6.59 -1.18 -5.52
N VAL A 14 -6.55 -0.86 -4.23
CA VAL A 14 -5.31 -0.60 -3.50
C VAL A 14 -4.49 -1.87 -3.29
N ILE A 15 -5.14 -2.96 -2.87
CA ILE A 15 -4.51 -4.28 -2.73
C ILE A 15 -3.86 -4.71 -4.05
N ALA A 16 -4.54 -4.50 -5.19
CA ALA A 16 -3.97 -4.81 -6.51
C ALA A 16 -2.71 -3.99 -6.83
N GLN A 17 -2.66 -2.71 -6.44
CA GLN A 17 -1.46 -1.88 -6.61
C GLN A 17 -0.30 -2.32 -5.72
N ILE A 18 -0.58 -2.78 -4.50
CA ILE A 18 0.43 -3.36 -3.61
C ILE A 18 0.94 -4.67 -4.21
N ASP A 19 0.05 -5.54 -4.72
CA ASP A 19 0.41 -6.81 -5.35
C ASP A 19 1.36 -6.62 -6.52
N GLU A 20 1.05 -5.66 -7.40
CA GLU A 20 1.92 -5.32 -8.52
C GLU A 20 3.28 -4.81 -8.05
N ALA A 21 3.31 -3.96 -7.01
CA ALA A 21 4.55 -3.50 -6.43
C ALA A 21 5.39 -4.64 -5.86
N VAL A 22 4.76 -5.62 -5.20
CA VAL A 22 5.42 -6.82 -4.64
C VAL A 22 5.94 -7.72 -5.76
N ARG A 23 5.18 -7.92 -6.85
CA ARG A 23 5.63 -8.70 -8.01
C ARG A 23 6.85 -8.09 -8.69
N MET A 24 6.90 -6.77 -8.76
CA MET A 24 8.06 -6.03 -9.29
C MET A 24 9.24 -6.01 -8.31
N ALA A 25 9.00 -6.28 -7.02
CA ALA A 25 10.05 -6.29 -6.02
C ALA A 25 10.91 -7.56 -6.16
N ALA A 26 12.22 -7.37 -6.27
CA ALA A 26 13.19 -8.47 -6.28
C ALA A 26 13.39 -9.10 -4.89
N THR A 27 12.75 -8.55 -3.85
CA THR A 27 12.89 -9.01 -2.46
C THR A 27 11.71 -9.89 -2.05
N PRO A 28 11.96 -11.12 -1.55
CA PRO A 28 10.89 -11.98 -1.06
C PRO A 28 10.22 -11.34 0.17
N MET A 29 8.94 -11.02 0.03
CA MET A 29 8.12 -10.47 1.12
C MET A 29 7.32 -11.58 1.79
N THR A 30 7.33 -11.60 3.13
CA THR A 30 6.68 -12.65 3.93
C THR A 30 5.21 -12.39 4.20
N LYS A 31 4.71 -11.16 3.97
CA LYS A 31 3.33 -10.75 4.21
C LYS A 31 2.58 -10.59 2.89
N SER A 32 1.32 -11.01 2.85
CA SER A 32 0.46 -10.84 1.67
C SER A 32 0.05 -9.37 1.48
N SER A 33 -0.13 -8.96 0.23
CA SER A 33 -0.64 -7.64 -0.18
C SER A 33 -1.92 -7.24 0.59
N MET A 34 -2.77 -8.23 0.89
CA MET A 34 -4.02 -8.04 1.66
C MET A 34 -3.76 -7.74 3.14
N GLU A 35 -2.81 -8.43 3.77
CA GLU A 35 -2.42 -8.19 5.16
C GLU A 35 -1.74 -6.82 5.30
N MET A 36 -0.89 -6.47 4.33
CA MET A 36 -0.20 -5.19 4.30
C MET A 36 -1.19 -4.03 4.18
N GLU A 37 -2.16 -4.11 3.27
CA GLU A 37 -3.21 -3.11 3.14
C GLU A 37 -4.08 -3.03 4.39
N ASN A 38 -4.49 -4.16 4.97
CA ASN A 38 -5.33 -4.18 6.15
C ASN A 38 -4.67 -3.50 7.34
N HIS A 39 -3.35 -3.65 7.49
CA HIS A 39 -2.59 -2.99 8.53
C HIS A 39 -2.56 -1.46 8.33
N VAL A 40 -2.47 -0.99 7.08
CA VAL A 40 -2.58 0.44 6.75
C VAL A 40 -4.00 0.96 6.98
N PHE A 41 -5.01 0.19 6.59
CA PHE A 41 -6.42 0.52 6.78
C PHE A 41 -6.79 0.71 8.26
N LEU A 42 -6.38 -0.23 9.12
CA LEU A 42 -6.64 -0.14 10.56
C LEU A 42 -5.91 1.03 11.23
N LYS A 43 -4.76 1.44 10.68
CA LYS A 43 -3.97 2.54 11.21
C LYS A 43 -4.52 3.91 10.79
N ALA A 44 -5.09 4.00 9.60
CA ALA A 44 -5.53 5.25 9.02
C ALA A 44 -6.87 5.74 9.58
N LYS A 45 -6.94 7.01 9.98
CA LYS A 45 -8.17 7.66 10.42
C LYS A 45 -8.89 8.40 9.29
N THR A 46 -8.13 8.87 8.31
CA THR A 46 -8.60 9.65 7.16
C THR A 46 -8.14 9.04 5.84
N ARG A 47 -8.82 9.41 4.75
CA ARG A 47 -8.45 9.01 3.38
C ARG A 47 -7.01 9.42 3.04
N GLU A 48 -6.63 10.63 3.41
CA GLU A 48 -5.31 11.19 3.13
C GLU A 48 -4.21 10.40 3.84
N GLU A 49 -4.42 10.06 5.12
CA GLU A 49 -3.47 9.24 5.89
C GLU A 49 -3.34 7.84 5.31
N TYR A 50 -4.46 7.23 4.92
CA TYR A 50 -4.48 5.93 4.27
C TYR A 50 -3.66 5.94 2.96
N LEU A 51 -3.92 6.92 2.08
CA LEU A 51 -3.19 7.04 0.82
C LEU A 51 -1.69 7.33 1.02
N ALA A 52 -1.33 8.18 1.98
CA ALA A 52 0.06 8.47 2.30
C ALA A 52 0.81 7.22 2.81
N LEU A 53 0.17 6.43 3.68
CA LEU A 53 0.74 5.18 4.18
C LEU A 53 0.87 4.12 3.08
N VAL A 54 -0.13 3.99 2.21
CA VAL A 54 -0.10 3.09 1.04
C VAL A 54 1.03 3.50 0.08
N ALA A 55 1.15 4.79 -0.24
CA ALA A 55 2.21 5.28 -1.11
C ALA A 55 3.60 4.96 -0.55
N ARG A 56 3.80 5.20 0.76
CA ARG A 56 5.04 4.84 1.45
C ARG A 56 5.30 3.34 1.45
N LEU A 57 4.27 2.53 1.65
CA LEU A 57 4.37 1.07 1.59
C LEU A 57 4.81 0.61 0.19
N ILE A 58 4.16 1.10 -0.87
CA ILE A 58 4.50 0.75 -2.26
C ILE A 58 5.95 1.15 -2.59
N LEU A 59 6.39 2.34 -2.17
CA LEU A 59 7.77 2.79 -2.37
C LEU A 59 8.78 1.94 -1.59
N HIS A 60 8.40 1.47 -0.40
CA HIS A 60 9.22 0.57 0.40
C HIS A 60 9.35 -0.80 -0.25
N VAL A 61 8.22 -1.37 -0.68
CA VAL A 61 8.14 -2.66 -1.39
C VAL A 61 9.01 -2.62 -2.66
N LYS A 62 8.93 -1.54 -3.44
CA LYS A 62 9.75 -1.35 -4.66
C LYS A 62 11.25 -1.14 -4.39
N GLY A 63 11.68 -1.10 -3.13
CA GLY A 63 13.08 -0.86 -2.76
C GLY A 63 13.58 0.57 -3.01
N ILE A 64 12.70 1.49 -3.39
CA ILE A 64 13.05 2.89 -3.71
C ILE A 64 13.38 3.69 -2.43
N SER A 65 12.86 3.25 -1.27
CA SER A 65 13.10 3.93 0.02
C SER A 65 14.59 3.98 0.45
N LYS A 66 15.47 3.17 -0.15
CA LYS A 66 16.92 3.21 0.16
C LYS A 66 17.68 4.31 -0.59
N TYR A 67 17.08 4.90 -1.63
CA TYR A 67 17.76 5.85 -2.54
C TYR A 67 17.40 7.33 -2.31
N LEU A 68 16.47 7.65 -1.40
CA LEU A 68 16.08 9.03 -1.07
C LEU A 68 16.74 9.58 0.21
N LEU A 69 17.71 8.84 0.77
CA LEU A 69 18.48 9.21 1.97
C LEU A 69 20.01 9.29 1.70
N LEU A 70 20.42 9.37 0.43
CA LEU A 70 21.81 9.60 0.02
C LEU A 70 21.97 11.00 -0.57
#